data_AF-A0A2T3T4A6-F1
#
_entry.id   AF-A0A2T3T4A6-F1
#
_cell.length_a   1.000
_cell.length_b   1.000
_cell.length_c   1.000
_cell.angle_alpha   90.00
_cell.angle_beta   90.00
_cell.angle_gamma   90.00
#
_symmetry.space_group_name_H-M   'P 1'
#
loop_
_entity.id
_entity.type
_entity.pdbx_description
1 polymer ?
#
loop_
_entity_poly.entity_id
_entity_poly.type
_entity_poly.pdbx_seq_one_letter_code
_entity_poly.pdbx_strand_id
1 'polypeptide(L)'
;MNKYWLSGIIFLAYGLASPAFSSETATLAINGRISPPTCSMAMVNGQPQQHCGQLTYDVDTRHQVSSPVKGVTTEVVVAGSDSKRRIVLNRYD
;
A
#
# COMPACT_ATOMS: atom_id res chain seq x y z
N MET A 1 70.12 -1.10 31.50
CA MET A 1 69.80 -1.88 30.29
C MET A 1 68.29 -2.12 30.24
N ASN A 2 67.62 -1.31 29.42
CA ASN A 2 66.29 -1.38 28.79
C ASN A 2 65.08 -2.08 29.46
N LYS A 3 64.28 -1.24 30.12
CA LYS A 3 62.91 -1.43 30.64
C LYS A 3 61.83 -1.49 29.53
N TYR A 4 62.11 -2.14 28.39
CA TYR A 4 61.23 -2.11 27.21
C TYR A 4 60.66 -3.48 26.79
N TRP A 5 61.01 -4.57 27.50
CA TRP A 5 60.66 -5.91 27.05
C TRP A 5 59.22 -6.36 27.38
N LEU A 6 58.48 -5.57 28.18
CA LEU A 6 57.09 -5.86 28.55
C LEU A 6 56.05 -5.07 27.73
N SER A 7 56.48 -4.07 26.96
CA SER A 7 55.57 -3.23 26.17
C SER A 7 55.12 -3.89 24.86
N GLY A 8 55.81 -4.93 24.39
CA GLY A 8 55.52 -5.59 23.11
C GLY A 8 54.39 -6.62 23.15
N ILE A 9 54.03 -7.13 24.33
CA ILE A 9 53.01 -8.18 24.47
C ILE A 9 51.59 -7.60 24.60
N ILE A 10 51.46 -6.34 25.07
CA ILE A 10 50.16 -5.72 25.33
C ILE A 10 49.42 -5.33 24.03
N PHE A 11 50.14 -5.16 22.91
CA PHE A 11 49.53 -4.79 21.63
C PHE A 11 48.92 -5.97 20.86
N LEU A 12 49.28 -7.22 21.14
CA LEU A 12 48.71 -8.39 20.45
C LEU A 12 47.31 -8.77 20.96
N ALA A 13 46.97 -8.44 22.20
CA ALA A 13 45.67 -8.80 22.79
C ALA A 13 44.52 -7.89 22.29
N TYR A 14 44.82 -6.64 21.90
CA TYR A 14 43.80 -5.68 21.46
C TYR A 14 43.32 -5.91 20.02
N GLY A 15 44.02 -6.73 19.23
CA GLY A 15 43.65 -7.06 17.85
C GLY A 15 42.67 -8.24 17.70
N LEU A 16 42.37 -8.95 18.78
CA LEU A 16 41.46 -10.11 18.79
C LEU A 16 40.07 -9.79 19.35
N ALA A 17 39.87 -8.59 19.87
CA ALA A 17 38.55 -8.10 20.26
C ALA A 17 37.83 -7.58 19.01
N SER A 18 37.40 -8.49 18.15
CA SER A 18 36.40 -8.21 17.11
C SER A 18 35.24 -7.46 17.77
N PRO A 19 34.80 -6.30 17.26
CA PRO A 19 33.54 -5.73 17.74
C PRO A 19 32.46 -6.76 17.43
N ALA A 20 31.95 -7.42 18.47
CA ALA A 20 30.70 -8.16 18.37
C ALA A 20 29.61 -7.09 18.18
N PHE A 21 29.34 -6.75 16.92
CA PHE A 21 28.20 -5.90 16.59
C PHE A 21 26.94 -6.67 16.99
N SER A 22 26.39 -6.33 18.16
CA SER A 22 25.07 -6.78 18.58
C SER A 22 24.05 -6.07 17.69
N SER A 23 23.73 -6.69 16.56
CA SER A 23 22.65 -6.24 15.70
C SER A 23 21.35 -6.85 16.22
N GLU A 24 20.64 -6.11 17.07
CA GLU A 24 19.29 -6.48 17.50
C GLU A 24 18.35 -6.38 16.30
N THR A 25 18.11 -7.51 15.63
CA THR A 25 17.09 -7.60 14.59
C THR A 25 15.73 -7.81 15.24
N ALA A 26 14.87 -6.79 15.22
CA ALA A 26 13.49 -6.91 15.66
C ALA A 26 12.60 -7.44 14.51
N THR A 27 11.86 -8.51 14.76
CA THR A 27 10.90 -9.08 13.80
C THR A 27 9.55 -8.39 13.96
N LEU A 28 9.15 -7.59 12.97
CA LEU A 28 7.82 -6.97 12.93
C LEU A 28 6.84 -7.90 12.21
N ALA A 29 5.86 -8.44 12.94
CA ALA A 29 4.74 -9.19 12.37
C ALA A 29 3.58 -8.23 12.08
N ILE A 30 3.28 -8.00 10.80
CA ILE A 30 2.14 -7.20 10.37
C ILE A 30 0.98 -8.17 10.06
N ASN A 31 0.00 -8.22 10.95
CA ASN A 31 -1.23 -8.97 10.70
C ASN A 31 -2.31 -8.04 10.14
N GLY A 32 -2.87 -8.40 8.98
CA GLY A 32 -3.94 -7.66 8.33
C GLY A 32 -4.77 -8.56 7.42
N ARG A 33 -5.96 -8.09 7.06
CA ARG A 33 -6.82 -8.74 6.06
C ARG A 33 -6.69 -7.99 4.74
N ILE A 34 -6.57 -8.72 3.64
CA ILE A 34 -6.61 -8.14 2.30
C ILE A 34 -8.09 -7.94 1.95
N SER A 35 -8.54 -6.69 1.86
CA SER A 35 -9.87 -6.40 1.33
C SER A 35 -9.85 -6.51 -0.20
N PRO A 36 -10.94 -6.98 -0.82
CA PRO A 36 -11.05 -6.93 -2.29
C PRO A 36 -10.92 -5.49 -2.78
N PRO A 37 -10.37 -5.28 -3.99
CA PRO A 37 -10.22 -3.95 -4.56
C PRO A 37 -11.57 -3.30 -4.79
N THR A 38 -11.65 -1.97 -4.63
CA THR A 38 -12.83 -1.21 -5.03
C THR A 38 -13.04 -1.35 -6.52
N CYS A 39 -14.27 -1.70 -6.92
CA CYS A 39 -14.67 -1.82 -8.31
C CYS A 39 -15.46 -0.59 -8.75
N SER A 40 -15.21 -0.12 -9.96
CA SER A 40 -15.96 0.94 -10.64
C SER A 40 -16.41 0.46 -12.01
N MET A 41 -17.49 1.03 -12.52
CA MET A 41 -18.01 0.74 -13.84
C MET A 41 -17.97 2.02 -14.68
N ALA A 42 -17.51 1.89 -15.91
CA ALA A 42 -17.48 2.96 -16.88
C ALA A 42 -17.98 2.46 -18.24
N MET A 43 -18.53 3.37 -19.04
CA MET A 43 -18.83 3.10 -20.45
C MET A 43 -17.64 3.55 -21.29
N VAL A 44 -16.93 2.61 -21.88
CA VAL A 44 -15.78 2.87 -22.76
C VAL A 44 -16.13 2.37 -24.15
N ASN A 45 -16.08 3.26 -25.14
CA ASN A 45 -16.44 2.94 -26.53
C ASN A 45 -17.83 2.28 -26.70
N GLY A 46 -18.80 2.66 -25.86
CA GLY A 46 -20.16 2.10 -25.90
C GLY A 46 -20.32 0.72 -25.27
N GLN A 47 -19.26 0.16 -24.66
CA GLN A 47 -19.29 -1.10 -23.93
C GLN A 47 -19.06 -0.84 -22.43
N PRO A 48 -19.79 -1.54 -21.54
CA PRO A 48 -19.55 -1.45 -20.12
C PRO A 48 -18.26 -2.17 -19.74
N GLN A 49 -17.37 -1.45 -19.07
CA GLN A 49 -16.09 -1.94 -18.60
C GLN A 49 -16.01 -1.76 -17.09
N GLN A 50 -15.64 -2.82 -16.39
CA GLN A 50 -15.47 -2.83 -14.94
C GLN A 50 -13.99 -2.77 -14.59
N HIS A 51 -13.62 -1.80 -13.76
CA HIS A 51 -12.26 -1.66 -13.24
C HIS A 51 -12.24 -2.00 -11.76
N CYS A 52 -11.55 -3.06 -11.37
CA CYS A 52 -11.36 -3.50 -10.00
C CYS A 52 -9.87 -3.41 -9.65
N GLY A 53 -9.46 -2.29 -9.04
CA GLY A 53 -8.04 -1.99 -8.82
C GLY A 53 -7.29 -1.86 -10.14
N GLN A 54 -6.36 -2.78 -10.42
CA GLN A 54 -5.56 -2.79 -11.65
C GLN A 54 -6.12 -3.72 -12.73
N LEU A 55 -7.19 -4.46 -12.42
CA LEU A 55 -7.84 -5.40 -13.33
C LEU A 55 -8.98 -4.71 -14.06
N THR A 56 -9.08 -4.97 -15.36
CA THR A 56 -10.14 -4.45 -16.23
C THR A 56 -10.88 -5.63 -16.85
N TYR A 57 -12.20 -5.64 -16.72
CA TYR A 57 -13.09 -6.68 -17.24
C TYR A 57 -14.11 -6.06 -18.18
N ASP A 58 -14.27 -6.65 -19.36
CA ASP A 58 -15.41 -6.35 -20.21
C ASP A 58 -16.65 -7.03 -19.63
N VAL A 59 -17.70 -6.24 -19.41
CA VAL A 59 -18.94 -6.75 -18.82
C VAL A 59 -19.86 -7.21 -19.95
N ASP A 60 -20.06 -8.52 -20.04
CA ASP A 60 -21.07 -9.06 -20.96
C ASP A 60 -22.48 -8.83 -20.40
N THR A 61 -23.21 -7.91 -21.02
CA THR A 61 -24.61 -7.59 -20.64
C THR A 61 -25.61 -8.64 -21.09
N ARG A 62 -25.19 -9.67 -21.87
CA ARG A 62 -26.08 -10.75 -22.32
C ARG A 62 -26.30 -11.82 -21.26
N HIS A 63 -25.44 -11.88 -20.25
CA HIS A 63 -25.60 -12.79 -19.12
C HIS A 63 -26.45 -12.13 -18.03
N GLN A 64 -27.61 -12.73 -17.73
CA GLN A 64 -28.45 -12.32 -16.61
C GLN A 64 -27.70 -12.57 -15.29
N VAL A 65 -27.29 -11.48 -14.63
CA VAL A 65 -26.73 -11.54 -13.28
C VAL A 65 -27.83 -11.99 -12.32
N SER A 66 -27.61 -13.08 -11.58
CA SER A 66 -28.64 -13.67 -10.70
C SER A 66 -28.99 -12.81 -9.47
N SER A 67 -28.17 -11.79 -9.16
CA SER A 67 -28.41 -10.84 -8.08
C SER A 67 -27.99 -9.43 -8.51
N PRO A 68 -28.94 -8.51 -8.73
CA PRO A 68 -28.61 -7.12 -9.03
C PRO A 68 -27.89 -6.51 -7.82
N VAL A 69 -26.70 -5.96 -8.04
CA VAL A 69 -25.96 -5.20 -7.03
C VAL A 69 -26.43 -3.75 -7.12
N LYS A 70 -26.77 -3.14 -5.98
CA LYS A 70 -27.08 -1.70 -5.94
C LYS A 70 -25.84 -0.90 -6.34
N GLY A 71 -25.93 -0.21 -7.47
CA GLY A 71 -24.92 0.77 -7.88
C GLY A 71 -24.96 2.01 -7.01
N VAL A 72 -23.81 2.68 -6.88
CA VAL A 72 -23.76 4.06 -6.38
C VAL A 72 -23.08 4.92 -7.43
N THR A 73 -23.76 5.98 -7.86
CA THR A 73 -23.15 7.04 -8.68
C THR A 73 -22.75 8.17 -7.77
N THR A 74 -21.45 8.49 -7.74
CA THR A 74 -20.92 9.62 -6.98
C THR A 74 -20.59 10.77 -7.91
N GLU A 75 -21.26 11.90 -7.71
CA GLU A 75 -20.99 13.15 -8.43
C GLU A 75 -20.46 14.20 -7.45
N VAL A 76 -19.50 15.02 -7.92
CA VAL A 76 -18.97 16.14 -7.14
C VAL A 76 -19.36 17.44 -7.84
N VAL A 77 -20.23 18.22 -7.20
CA VAL A 77 -20.69 19.51 -7.73
C VAL A 77 -20.12 20.66 -6.92
N VAL A 78 -19.84 21.78 -7.57
CA VAL A 78 -19.39 23.02 -6.91
C VAL A 78 -20.61 23.75 -6.35
N ALA A 79 -20.57 24.11 -5.06
CA ALA A 79 -21.66 24.82 -4.42
C ALA A 79 -21.52 26.33 -4.63
N GLY A 80 -22.32 26.88 -5.55
CA GLY A 80 -22.31 28.31 -5.85
C GLY A 80 -21.05 28.74 -6.60
N SER A 81 -20.62 29.99 -6.40
CA SER A 81 -19.47 30.58 -7.12
C SER A 81 -18.10 30.28 -6.48
N ASP A 82 -18.06 29.58 -5.36
CA ASP A 82 -16.82 29.28 -4.62
C ASP A 82 -16.33 27.86 -4.93
N SER A 83 -15.21 27.75 -5.62
CA SER A 83 -14.57 26.47 -5.99
C SER A 83 -14.05 25.67 -4.80
N LYS A 84 -14.01 26.25 -3.59
CA LYS A 84 -13.63 25.58 -2.36
C LYS A 84 -14.75 24.73 -1.76
N ARG A 85 -16.01 25.06 -2.03
CA ARG A 85 -17.17 24.33 -1.50
C ARG A 85 -17.62 23.28 -2.52
N ARG A 86 -17.44 22.02 -2.17
CA ARG A 86 -17.84 20.87 -3.00
C ARG A 86 -18.92 20.07 -2.28
N ILE A 87 -19.96 19.69 -3.01
CA ILE A 87 -21.00 18.78 -2.53
C ILE A 87 -20.76 17.44 -3.20
N VAL A 88 -20.68 16.38 -2.39
CA VAL A 88 -20.63 15.01 -2.86
C VAL A 88 -22.05 14.47 -2.86
N LEU A 89 -22.57 14.18 -4.05
CA LEU A 89 -23.88 13.61 -4.27
C LEU A 89 -23.72 12.11 -4.53
N ASN A 90 -24.26 11.27 -3.65
CA ASN A 90 -24.34 9.83 -3.86
C ASN A 90 -25.77 9.47 -4.25
N ARG A 91 -25.95 8.92 -5.46
CA ARG A 91 -27.22 8.36 -5.91
C ARG A 91 -27.13 6.84 -5.85
N TYR A 92 -28.04 6.21 -5.12
CA TYR A 92 -28.13 4.75 -5.00
C TYR A 92 -29.25 4.24 -5.90
N ASP A 93 -28.99 3.18 -6.66
CA ASP A 93 -30.02 2.43 -7.41
C ASP A 93 -30.94 1.64 -6.49
#